data_AF-H3CK97-F1
#
_entry.id   AF-H3CK97-F1
#
_cell.length_a   1.000
_cell.length_b   1.000
_cell.length_c   1.000
_cell.angle_alpha   90.00
_cell.angle_beta   90.00
_cell.angle_gamma   90.00
#
_symmetry.space_group_name_H-M   'P 1'
#
loop_
_entity.id
_entity.type
_entity.pdbx_description
1 polymer ?
#
loop_
_entity_poly.entity_id
_entity_poly.type
_entity_poly.pdbx_seq_one_letter_code
_entity_poly.pdbx_strand_id
1 'polypeptide(L)'
;DSAHLLHLLELTWTDAKLILQMMCELNVLPLALQITNIAGNIMSRTLMGGRSERNEFLLLHAFHEKNYIVPDKPSFKKAQLDQVKAEGDEEVEVAKGKRRKKAAYAGGLVLDPKVGFYDKFVLLLDFNSLYPSIIQEFNICFTTVQREAQHSQKKNEDDEQEEIPEIPDSNLEPGILPKEIRKLVERRKQVKGLMKQQDINPDVYLQYDIRQKALKLTANSMYGCLGFSYSRLYAKPLAALVTHKGREV
;
A
#
# COMPACT_ATOMS: atom_id res chain seq x y z
N ASP A 1 25.39 -38.41 -28.51
CA ASP A 1 25.52 -37.27 -29.44
C ASP A 1 25.98 -36.00 -28.75
N SER A 2 27.17 -35.53 -29.10
CA SER A 2 27.77 -34.29 -28.63
C SER A 2 26.99 -33.03 -29.05
N ALA A 3 26.32 -33.08 -30.21
CA ALA A 3 25.53 -31.96 -30.72
C ALA A 3 24.34 -31.58 -29.83
N HIS A 4 23.62 -32.58 -29.31
CA HIS A 4 22.50 -32.35 -28.38
C HIS A 4 22.97 -31.73 -27.05
N LEU A 5 24.16 -32.13 -26.57
CA LEU A 5 24.73 -31.57 -25.34
C LEU A 5 25.16 -30.10 -25.53
N LEU A 6 25.78 -29.77 -26.67
CA LEU A 6 26.14 -28.37 -27.00
C LEU A 6 24.90 -27.49 -27.14
N HIS A 7 23.85 -27.99 -27.77
CA HIS A 7 22.59 -27.25 -27.87
C HIS A 7 21.95 -27.03 -26.49
N LEU A 8 21.99 -28.03 -25.60
CA LEU A 8 21.52 -27.86 -24.21
C LEU A 8 22.30 -26.77 -23.48
N LEU A 9 23.63 -26.71 -23.64
CA LEU A 9 24.46 -25.65 -23.05
C LEU A 9 24.07 -24.26 -23.59
N GLU A 10 23.85 -24.15 -24.90
CA GLU A 10 23.40 -22.92 -25.55
C GLU A 10 22.04 -22.44 -25.00
N LEU A 11 21.09 -23.36 -24.79
CA LEU A 11 19.80 -23.04 -24.17
C LEU A 11 19.99 -22.48 -22.77
N THR A 12 20.79 -23.13 -21.91
CA THR A 12 21.03 -22.64 -20.54
C THR A 12 21.74 -21.28 -20.51
N TRP A 13 22.66 -21.05 -21.45
CA TRP A 13 23.34 -19.76 -21.58
C TRP A 13 22.38 -18.66 -22.05
N THR A 14 21.50 -19.00 -23.00
CA THR A 14 20.48 -18.09 -23.50
C THR A 14 19.50 -17.73 -22.39
N ASP A 15 19.05 -18.69 -21.58
CA ASP A 15 18.17 -18.44 -20.43
C ASP A 15 18.83 -17.49 -19.42
N ALA A 16 20.10 -17.72 -19.06
CA ALA A 16 20.84 -16.84 -18.16
C ALA A 16 20.95 -15.40 -18.72
N LYS A 17 21.19 -15.27 -20.02
CA LYS A 17 21.23 -13.97 -20.71
C LYS A 17 19.88 -13.26 -20.70
N LEU A 18 18.79 -13.99 -20.96
CA LEU A 18 17.43 -13.44 -20.95
C LEU A 18 17.03 -12.96 -19.55
N ILE A 19 17.36 -13.72 -18.50
CA ILE A 19 17.13 -13.31 -17.10
C ILE A 19 17.82 -11.97 -16.80
N LEU A 20 19.09 -11.84 -17.22
CA LEU A 20 19.86 -10.62 -17.02
C LEU A 20 19.26 -9.44 -17.81
N GLN A 21 18.89 -9.65 -19.08
CA GLN A 21 18.27 -8.62 -19.91
C GLN A 21 16.94 -8.15 -19.31
N MET A 22 16.06 -9.06 -18.88
CA MET A 22 14.81 -8.70 -18.22
C MET A 22 15.03 -7.87 -16.95
N MET A 23 16.01 -8.22 -16.13
CA MET A 23 16.34 -7.46 -14.91
C MET A 23 16.76 -6.02 -15.24
N CYS A 24 17.58 -5.85 -16.28
CA CYS A 24 18.06 -4.54 -16.73
C CYS A 24 16.94 -3.70 -17.36
N GLU A 25 16.16 -4.26 -18.28
CA GLU A 25 15.04 -3.57 -18.95
C GLU A 25 13.98 -3.08 -17.95
N LEU A 26 13.65 -3.92 -16.97
CA LEU A 26 12.70 -3.57 -15.92
C LEU A 26 13.30 -2.66 -14.84
N ASN A 27 14.60 -2.35 -14.90
CA ASN A 27 15.31 -1.55 -13.92
C ASN A 27 15.08 -2.03 -12.47
N VAL A 28 15.11 -3.36 -12.27
CA VAL A 28 14.76 -3.99 -10.98
C VAL A 28 15.67 -3.51 -9.85
N LEU A 29 16.99 -3.50 -10.06
CA LEU A 29 17.95 -3.16 -9.00
C LEU A 29 17.88 -1.67 -8.61
N PRO A 30 17.89 -0.69 -9.54
CA PRO A 30 17.76 0.72 -9.18
C PRO A 30 16.43 1.02 -8.48
N LEU A 31 15.33 0.43 -8.96
CA LEU A 31 14.01 0.63 -8.36
C LEU A 31 13.94 0.03 -6.94
N ALA A 32 14.44 -1.20 -6.76
CA ALA A 32 14.48 -1.85 -5.46
C ALA A 32 15.33 -1.06 -4.46
N LEU A 33 16.46 -0.49 -4.90
CA LEU A 33 17.30 0.37 -4.07
C LEU A 33 16.54 1.63 -3.63
N GLN A 34 15.88 2.33 -4.56
CA GLN A 34 15.10 3.53 -4.22
C GLN A 34 13.96 3.21 -3.25
N ILE A 35 13.21 2.13 -3.48
CA ILE A 35 12.14 1.68 -2.57
C ILE A 35 12.70 1.39 -1.18
N THR A 36 13.85 0.70 -1.12
CA THR A 36 14.49 0.33 0.16
C THR A 36 14.97 1.55 0.92
N ASN A 37 15.59 2.53 0.24
CA ASN A 37 16.02 3.79 0.86
C ASN A 37 14.84 4.63 1.36
N ILE A 38 13.70 4.58 0.67
CA ILE A 38 12.49 5.28 1.10
C ILE A 38 11.86 4.58 2.32
N ALA A 39 11.73 3.27 2.29
CA ALA A 39 11.07 2.48 3.34
C ALA A 39 11.95 2.22 4.57
N GLY A 40 13.27 2.23 4.41
CA GLY A 40 14.22 1.90 5.47
C GLY A 40 14.25 0.41 5.85
N ASN A 41 13.85 -0.49 4.95
CA ASN A 41 13.92 -1.94 5.16
C ASN A 41 15.19 -2.55 4.54
N ILE A 42 15.27 -3.89 4.48
CA ILE A 42 16.41 -4.61 3.89
C ILE A 42 16.17 -4.82 2.38
N MET A 43 17.16 -4.52 1.54
CA MET A 43 17.01 -4.63 0.06
C MET A 43 16.69 -6.05 -0.42
N SER A 44 17.26 -7.08 0.21
CA SER A 44 16.93 -8.48 -0.11
C SER A 44 15.44 -8.78 0.11
N ARG A 45 14.84 -8.23 1.18
CA ARG A 45 13.39 -8.30 1.42
C ARG A 45 12.61 -7.54 0.37
N THR A 46 13.07 -6.35 -0.01
CA THR A 46 12.45 -5.59 -1.11
C THR A 46 12.41 -6.41 -2.41
N LEU A 47 13.48 -7.12 -2.76
CA LEU A 47 13.55 -7.97 -3.96
C LEU A 47 12.65 -9.21 -3.87
N MET A 48 12.47 -9.79 -2.68
CA MET A 48 11.56 -10.93 -2.45
C MET A 48 10.08 -10.55 -2.57
N GLY A 49 9.73 -9.27 -2.55
CA GLY A 49 8.36 -8.77 -2.61
C GLY A 49 7.84 -8.36 -1.23
N GLY A 50 6.51 -8.22 -1.09
CA GLY A 50 5.90 -7.82 0.19
C GLY A 50 5.86 -6.31 0.42
N ARG A 51 4.82 -5.65 -0.12
CA ARG A 51 4.59 -4.22 0.09
C ARG A 51 4.32 -3.89 1.56
N SER A 52 3.69 -4.81 2.29
CA SER A 52 3.37 -4.64 3.71
C SER A 52 4.60 -4.48 4.59
N GLU A 53 5.64 -5.30 4.39
CA GLU A 53 6.87 -5.22 5.19
C GLU A 53 7.56 -3.86 4.98
N ARG A 54 7.58 -3.34 3.73
CA ARG A 54 8.18 -2.04 3.42
C ARG A 54 7.49 -0.90 4.17
N ASN A 55 6.15 -0.87 4.16
CA ASN A 55 5.39 0.15 4.87
C ASN A 55 5.45 -0.04 6.40
N GLU A 56 5.56 -1.29 6.88
CA GLU A 56 5.82 -1.56 8.29
C GLU A 56 7.12 -0.88 8.73
N PHE A 57 8.24 -1.14 8.05
CA PHE A 57 9.53 -0.50 8.38
C PHE A 57 9.46 1.03 8.30
N LEU A 58 8.83 1.59 7.26
CA LEU A 58 8.67 3.04 7.12
C LEU A 58 7.97 3.65 8.34
N LEU A 59 6.87 3.04 8.76
CA LEU A 59 6.11 3.53 9.91
C LEU A 59 6.86 3.27 11.22
N LEU A 60 7.54 2.13 11.38
CA LEU A 60 8.36 1.85 12.55
C LEU A 60 9.45 2.91 12.75
N HIS A 61 10.15 3.31 11.68
CA HIS A 61 11.12 4.41 11.71
C HIS A 61 10.44 5.71 12.15
N ALA A 62 9.30 6.06 11.53
CA ALA A 62 8.59 7.31 11.83
C ALA A 62 8.06 7.37 13.28
N PHE A 63 7.52 6.26 13.81
CA PHE A 63 7.06 6.16 15.20
C PHE A 63 8.22 6.20 16.18
N HIS A 64 9.32 5.50 15.87
CA HIS A 64 10.51 5.50 16.71
C HIS A 64 11.16 6.89 16.79
N GLU A 65 11.29 7.61 15.68
CA GLU A 65 11.76 9.01 15.65
C GLU A 65 10.92 9.96 16.50
N LYS A 66 9.65 9.60 16.76
CA LYS A 66 8.70 10.38 17.56
C LYS A 66 8.52 9.84 18.97
N ASN A 67 9.39 8.92 19.41
CA ASN A 67 9.35 8.28 20.74
C ASN A 67 8.03 7.55 21.05
N TYR A 68 7.38 6.98 20.04
CA TYR A 68 6.22 6.11 20.25
C TYR A 68 6.66 4.67 20.51
N ILE A 69 5.92 4.00 21.40
CA ILE A 69 5.97 2.54 21.52
C ILE A 69 5.24 1.94 20.32
N VAL A 70 5.92 1.05 19.60
CA VAL A 70 5.36 0.35 18.44
C VAL A 70 4.73 -0.97 18.87
N PRO A 71 3.65 -1.44 18.24
CA PRO A 71 3.05 -2.74 18.55
C PRO A 71 4.07 -3.86 18.40
N ASP A 72 3.97 -4.94 19.17
CA ASP A 72 4.84 -6.09 18.97
C ASP A 72 4.55 -6.79 17.65
N LYS A 73 5.55 -7.49 17.11
CA LYS A 73 5.34 -8.29 15.90
C LYS A 73 4.43 -9.49 16.25
N PRO A 74 3.28 -9.65 15.59
CA PRO A 74 2.40 -10.77 15.90
C PRO A 74 3.11 -12.09 15.62
N SER A 75 3.10 -13.00 16.60
CA SER A 75 3.61 -14.36 16.40
C SER A 75 2.76 -15.09 15.37
N PHE A 76 3.38 -15.80 14.43
CA PHE A 76 2.68 -16.58 13.40
C PHE A 76 1.61 -17.52 13.98
N LYS A 77 1.83 -18.08 15.18
CA LYS A 77 0.85 -18.91 15.89
C LYS A 77 -0.34 -18.11 16.43
N LYS A 78 -0.12 -16.87 16.87
CA LYS A 78 -1.16 -15.99 17.40
C LYS A 78 -2.03 -15.41 16.29
N ALA A 79 -1.45 -15.06 15.14
CA ALA A 79 -2.19 -14.64 13.94
C ALA A 79 -3.06 -15.74 13.30
N GLN A 80 -2.78 -17.00 13.62
CA GLN A 80 -3.60 -18.16 13.24
C GLN A 80 -4.72 -18.40 14.27
N LEU A 81 -4.46 -18.17 15.56
CA LEU A 81 -5.47 -18.24 16.63
C LEU A 81 -6.47 -17.07 16.58
N ASP A 82 -6.02 -15.84 16.30
CA ASP A 82 -6.89 -14.67 16.14
C ASP A 82 -7.76 -14.80 14.87
N GLN A 83 -7.36 -15.65 13.91
CA GLN A 83 -8.20 -16.08 12.80
C GLN A 83 -9.39 -16.90 13.29
N VAL A 84 -9.14 -17.94 14.10
CA VAL A 84 -10.20 -18.78 14.66
C VAL A 84 -11.13 -18.00 15.59
N LYS A 85 -10.60 -17.01 16.33
CA LYS A 85 -11.43 -16.16 17.22
C LYS A 85 -12.26 -15.09 16.49
N ALA A 86 -11.81 -14.63 15.32
CA ALA A 86 -12.60 -13.75 14.46
C ALA A 86 -13.61 -14.53 13.57
N GLU A 87 -13.46 -15.86 13.50
CA GLU A 87 -14.29 -16.81 12.76
C GLU A 87 -15.31 -17.51 13.68
N GLY A 88 -15.91 -16.77 14.63
CA GLY A 88 -17.05 -17.29 15.40
C GLY A 88 -18.19 -17.71 14.47
N ASP A 89 -18.50 -19.00 14.48
CA ASP A 89 -19.73 -19.66 14.01
C ASP A 89 -20.06 -19.77 12.51
N GLU A 90 -19.10 -20.14 11.67
CA GLU A 90 -19.47 -20.99 10.51
C GLU A 90 -18.48 -22.15 10.32
N GLU A 91 -18.93 -23.36 10.67
CA GLU A 91 -18.32 -24.61 10.23
C GLU A 91 -18.28 -24.63 8.69
N VAL A 92 -17.11 -24.38 8.10
CA VAL A 92 -16.89 -24.62 6.68
C VAL A 92 -15.85 -25.72 6.53
N GLU A 93 -16.37 -26.90 6.16
CA GLU A 93 -15.61 -28.06 5.71
C GLU A 93 -14.48 -27.68 4.74
N VAL A 94 -13.33 -28.29 4.98
CA VAL A 94 -12.09 -28.09 4.23
C VAL A 94 -12.22 -28.70 2.83
N ALA A 95 -12.70 -27.90 1.87
CA ALA A 95 -12.61 -28.21 0.45
C ALA A 95 -11.62 -27.26 -0.26
N LYS A 96 -10.59 -27.87 -0.83
CA LYS A 96 -9.46 -27.28 -1.55
C LYS A 96 -9.88 -26.20 -2.57
N GLY A 97 -9.59 -24.95 -2.25
CA GLY A 97 -9.58 -23.83 -3.18
C GLY A 97 -9.36 -22.53 -2.41
N LYS A 98 -8.30 -21.77 -2.71
CA LYS A 98 -8.06 -20.46 -2.10
C LYS A 98 -9.19 -19.49 -2.48
N ARG A 99 -10.33 -19.57 -1.80
CA ARG A 99 -11.38 -18.54 -1.86
C ARG A 99 -10.77 -17.24 -1.33
N ARG A 100 -10.78 -16.22 -2.17
CA ARG A 100 -10.41 -14.85 -1.80
C ARG A 100 -11.34 -14.43 -0.65
N LYS A 101 -10.79 -14.17 0.54
CA LYS A 101 -11.56 -13.81 1.75
C LYS A 101 -12.52 -12.66 1.43
N LYS A 102 -13.74 -12.70 2.00
CA LYS A 102 -14.77 -11.66 1.86
C LYS A 102 -14.19 -10.30 2.28
N ALA A 103 -14.62 -9.23 1.62
CA ALA A 103 -14.14 -7.89 1.95
C ALA A 103 -14.51 -7.54 3.39
N ALA A 104 -13.52 -7.15 4.18
CA ALA A 104 -13.69 -6.88 5.61
C ALA A 104 -14.26 -5.49 5.91
N TYR A 105 -14.34 -4.61 4.91
CA TYR A 105 -14.92 -3.27 4.97
C TYR A 105 -15.29 -2.77 3.56
N ALA A 106 -16.14 -1.75 3.46
CA ALA A 106 -16.60 -1.19 2.18
C ALA A 106 -15.47 -0.53 1.36
N GLY A 107 -15.41 -0.82 0.05
CA GLY A 107 -14.39 -0.30 -0.87
C GLY A 107 -14.72 1.04 -1.53
N GLY A 108 -14.12 1.31 -2.69
CA GLY A 108 -14.44 2.50 -3.50
C GLY A 108 -15.81 2.44 -4.17
N LEU A 109 -16.36 3.61 -4.52
CA LEU A 109 -17.58 3.73 -5.31
C LEU A 109 -17.25 3.55 -6.80
N VAL A 110 -18.06 2.74 -7.48
CA VAL A 110 -18.05 2.63 -8.94
C VAL A 110 -19.44 3.03 -9.42
N LEU A 111 -19.51 4.08 -10.24
CA LEU A 111 -20.75 4.52 -10.83
C LEU A 111 -21.20 3.54 -11.91
N ASP A 112 -22.52 3.38 -12.05
CA ASP A 112 -23.07 2.57 -13.13
C ASP A 112 -22.70 3.18 -14.48
N PRO A 113 -22.05 2.42 -15.37
CA PRO A 113 -21.61 2.94 -16.66
C PRO A 113 -22.82 3.13 -17.57
N LYS A 114 -22.86 4.27 -18.28
CA LYS A 114 -23.77 4.45 -19.41
C LYS A 114 -23.18 3.72 -20.61
N VAL A 115 -23.60 2.48 -20.83
CA VAL A 115 -23.07 1.64 -21.93
C VAL A 115 -23.54 2.18 -23.28
N GLY A 116 -22.61 2.37 -24.20
CA GLY A 116 -22.92 2.84 -25.55
C GLY A 116 -21.67 3.22 -26.33
N PHE A 117 -21.87 3.50 -27.61
CA PHE A 117 -20.86 4.13 -28.46
C PHE A 117 -20.95 5.66 -28.29
N TYR A 118 -19.81 6.33 -28.18
CA TYR A 118 -19.72 7.77 -27.99
C TYR A 118 -19.00 8.39 -29.19
N ASP A 119 -19.71 9.24 -29.94
CA ASP A 119 -19.21 9.96 -31.11
C ASP A 119 -18.70 11.38 -30.80
N LYS A 120 -18.86 11.83 -29.54
CA LYS A 120 -18.42 13.13 -29.02
C LYS A 120 -17.25 12.98 -28.06
N PHE A 121 -16.54 14.09 -27.81
CA PHE A 121 -15.45 14.11 -26.84
C PHE A 121 -15.92 13.72 -25.43
N VAL A 122 -15.20 12.78 -24.83
CA VAL A 122 -15.39 12.35 -23.44
C VAL A 122 -14.32 13.00 -22.58
N LEU A 123 -14.75 13.78 -21.58
CA LEU A 123 -13.84 14.40 -20.61
C LEU A 123 -13.67 13.47 -19.41
N LEU A 124 -12.42 13.07 -19.13
CA LEU A 124 -12.06 12.28 -17.95
C LEU A 124 -11.40 13.19 -16.92
N LEU A 125 -12.03 13.29 -15.75
CA LEU A 125 -11.49 13.97 -14.58
C LEU A 125 -11.10 12.92 -13.53
N ASP A 126 -9.92 13.07 -12.92
CA ASP A 126 -9.40 12.13 -11.92
C ASP A 126 -8.68 12.89 -10.80
N PHE A 127 -8.78 12.37 -9.58
CA PHE A 127 -8.08 12.90 -8.42
C PHE A 127 -6.63 12.40 -8.39
N ASN A 128 -5.69 13.32 -8.26
CA ASN A 128 -4.29 12.96 -8.06
C ASN A 128 -4.10 12.29 -6.69
N SER A 129 -3.91 10.97 -6.68
CA SER A 129 -3.65 10.18 -5.46
C SER A 129 -4.73 10.37 -4.38
N LEU A 130 -5.99 10.06 -4.71
CA LEU A 130 -7.17 10.26 -3.85
C LEU A 130 -6.94 9.87 -2.37
N TYR A 131 -6.61 8.61 -2.06
CA TYR A 131 -6.50 8.15 -0.66
C TYR A 131 -5.33 8.80 0.12
N PRO A 132 -4.10 8.91 -0.43
CA PRO A 132 -3.06 9.74 0.19
C PRO A 132 -3.48 11.18 0.47
N SER A 133 -4.28 11.79 -0.41
CA SER A 133 -4.79 13.15 -0.23
C SER A 133 -5.85 13.21 0.88
N ILE A 134 -6.81 12.28 0.91
CA ILE A 134 -7.82 12.15 1.98
C ILE A 134 -7.16 11.98 3.36
N ILE A 135 -6.13 11.13 3.46
CA ILE A 135 -5.38 10.93 4.71
C ILE A 135 -4.78 12.24 5.23
N GLN A 136 -4.25 13.07 4.32
CA GLN A 136 -3.64 14.36 4.66
C GLN A 136 -4.69 15.43 4.98
N GLU A 137 -5.76 15.50 4.20
CA GLU A 137 -6.81 16.52 4.31
C GLU A 137 -7.58 16.37 5.64
N PHE A 138 -7.96 15.15 5.98
CA PHE A 138 -8.75 14.85 7.18
C PHE A 138 -7.90 14.41 8.37
N ASN A 139 -6.58 14.63 8.32
CA ASN A 139 -5.62 14.27 9.37
C ASN A 139 -5.80 12.84 9.92
N ILE A 140 -6.01 11.86 9.04
CA ILE A 140 -6.32 10.47 9.45
C ILE A 140 -5.03 9.78 9.89
N CYS A 141 -4.92 9.44 11.18
CA CYS A 141 -3.75 8.79 11.76
C CYS A 141 -4.13 7.92 12.97
N PHE A 142 -3.26 6.97 13.30
CA PHE A 142 -3.31 6.19 14.54
C PHE A 142 -3.36 7.05 15.82
N THR A 143 -2.87 8.30 15.73
CA THR A 143 -2.71 9.22 16.86
C THR A 143 -3.79 10.30 16.93
N THR A 144 -4.65 10.41 15.92
CA THR A 144 -5.63 11.51 15.79
C THR A 144 -7.06 10.99 15.80
N VAL A 145 -7.31 9.85 15.16
CA VAL A 145 -8.63 9.22 15.12
C VAL A 145 -8.80 8.30 16.32
N GLN A 146 -9.86 8.53 17.10
CA GLN A 146 -10.27 7.61 18.15
C GLN A 146 -10.92 6.37 17.51
N ARG A 147 -10.39 5.19 17.84
CA ARG A 147 -10.74 3.91 17.19
C ARG A 147 -11.63 3.02 18.05
N GLU A 148 -11.75 3.35 19.32
CA GLU A 148 -12.61 2.67 20.27
C GLU A 148 -13.93 3.43 20.29
N ALA A 149 -15.02 2.75 19.94
CA ALA A 149 -16.35 3.24 20.28
C ALA A 149 -16.37 3.47 21.79
N GLN A 150 -16.69 4.68 22.24
CA GLN A 150 -16.85 4.97 23.67
C GLN A 150 -18.04 4.22 24.32
N HIS A 151 -18.52 3.13 23.72
CA HIS A 151 -19.54 2.24 24.29
C HIS A 151 -19.17 0.76 24.09
N SER A 152 -18.19 0.30 24.87
CA SER A 152 -18.17 -1.08 25.38
C SER A 152 -19.26 -1.29 26.45
N GLN A 153 -20.49 -0.84 26.17
CA GLN A 153 -21.69 -1.22 26.89
C GLN A 153 -22.66 -1.85 25.89
N LYS A 154 -22.65 -3.20 25.87
CA LYS A 154 -23.70 -4.09 25.36
C LYS A 154 -24.38 -3.62 24.07
N LYS A 155 -23.85 -4.04 22.91
CA LYS A 155 -24.67 -4.14 21.69
C LYS A 155 -24.82 -5.61 21.31
N ASN A 156 -26.07 -5.98 21.06
CA ASN A 156 -26.49 -7.32 20.66
C ASN A 156 -25.82 -7.73 19.33
N GLU A 157 -25.65 -9.03 19.14
CA GLU A 157 -24.91 -9.66 18.03
C GLU A 157 -25.56 -9.49 16.64
N ASP A 158 -26.68 -8.78 16.52
CA ASP A 158 -27.50 -8.71 15.29
C ASP A 158 -27.36 -7.44 14.44
N ASP A 159 -26.52 -6.46 14.84
CA ASP A 159 -26.34 -5.21 14.08
C ASP A 159 -24.85 -4.95 13.81
N GLU A 160 -24.27 -5.72 12.88
CA GLU A 160 -22.91 -5.52 12.32
C GLU A 160 -22.82 -4.25 11.46
N GLN A 161 -23.35 -3.11 11.92
CA GLN A 161 -23.04 -1.84 11.28
C GLN A 161 -21.60 -1.50 11.61
N GLU A 162 -20.73 -1.58 10.61
CA GLU A 162 -19.34 -1.11 10.72
C GLU A 162 -19.34 0.36 11.15
N GLU A 163 -19.07 0.59 12.43
CA GLU A 163 -19.01 1.94 12.99
C GLU A 163 -17.75 2.64 12.45
N ILE A 164 -17.97 3.56 11.52
CA ILE A 164 -16.91 4.36 10.90
C ILE A 164 -16.56 5.47 11.90
N PRO A 165 -15.28 5.59 12.32
CA PRO A 165 -14.90 6.60 13.29
C PRO A 165 -15.04 8.00 12.70
N GLU A 166 -15.30 8.98 13.56
CA GLU A 166 -15.41 10.39 13.15
C GLU A 166 -14.03 10.97 12.76
N ILE A 167 -14.07 12.02 11.94
CA ILE A 167 -12.86 12.77 11.58
C ILE A 167 -12.39 13.54 12.82
N PRO A 168 -11.07 13.60 13.11
CA PRO A 168 -10.54 14.43 14.18
C PRO A 168 -10.82 15.93 13.97
N ASP A 169 -10.79 16.70 15.06
CA ASP A 169 -10.85 18.16 15.01
C ASP A 169 -9.75 18.72 14.08
N SER A 170 -10.11 19.66 13.21
CA SER A 170 -9.20 20.34 12.30
C SER A 170 -8.08 21.12 13.00
N ASN A 171 -8.26 21.47 14.28
CA ASN A 171 -7.25 22.16 15.09
C ASN A 171 -6.16 21.22 15.64
N LEU A 172 -6.32 19.90 15.51
CA LEU A 172 -5.30 18.95 15.94
C LEU A 172 -4.04 19.05 15.08
N GLU A 173 -2.89 18.96 15.75
CA GLU A 173 -1.61 18.81 15.09
C GLU A 173 -1.62 17.61 14.11
N PRO A 174 -1.00 17.73 12.91
CA PRO A 174 -1.02 16.65 11.95
C PRO A 174 -0.33 15.40 12.51
N GLY A 175 -0.98 14.25 12.41
CA GLY A 175 -0.47 12.97 12.88
C GLY A 175 0.75 12.49 12.09
N ILE A 176 1.35 11.39 12.57
CA ILE A 176 2.54 10.79 11.95
C ILE A 176 2.25 10.33 10.52
N LEU A 177 1.17 9.58 10.32
CA LEU A 177 0.80 9.05 9.00
C LEU A 177 0.65 10.15 7.94
N PRO A 178 -0.18 11.20 8.12
CA PRO A 178 -0.31 12.27 7.13
C PRO A 178 0.99 13.05 6.93
N LYS A 179 1.82 13.24 7.96
CA LYS A 179 3.16 13.85 7.83
C LYS A 179 4.09 13.01 6.95
N GLU A 180 4.12 11.70 7.12
CA GLU A 180 4.93 10.80 6.27
C GLU A 180 4.40 10.74 4.82
N ILE A 181 3.08 10.70 4.62
CA ILE A 181 2.49 10.78 3.28
C ILE A 181 2.90 12.09 2.60
N ARG A 182 2.78 13.23 3.32
CA ARG A 182 3.14 14.55 2.79
C ARG A 182 4.61 14.62 2.39
N LYS A 183 5.53 14.08 3.21
CA LYS A 183 6.95 13.99 2.87
C LYS A 183 7.18 13.24 1.55
N LEU A 184 6.50 12.12 1.32
CA LEU A 184 6.64 11.33 0.10
C LEU A 184 6.06 12.07 -1.13
N VAL A 185 4.89 12.69 -0.98
CA VAL A 185 4.23 13.45 -2.05
C VAL A 185 5.06 14.68 -2.45
N GLU A 186 5.57 15.45 -1.47
CA GLU A 186 6.40 16.62 -1.74
C GLU A 186 7.76 16.25 -2.35
N ARG A 187 8.43 15.23 -1.82
CA ARG A 187 9.65 14.69 -2.45
C ARG A 187 9.39 14.26 -3.89
N ARG A 188 8.22 13.66 -4.18
CA ARG A 188 7.86 13.27 -5.54
C ARG A 188 7.65 14.48 -6.43
N LYS A 189 7.00 15.54 -5.93
CA LYS A 189 6.80 16.80 -6.65
C LYS A 189 8.14 17.46 -6.98
N GLN A 190 9.08 17.49 -6.04
CA GLN A 190 10.44 17.97 -6.25
C GLN A 190 11.16 17.19 -7.36
N VAL A 191 11.16 15.85 -7.30
CA VAL A 191 11.77 15.00 -8.34
C VAL A 191 11.13 15.24 -9.71
N LYS A 192 9.80 15.34 -9.79
CA LYS A 192 9.11 15.69 -11.03
C LYS A 192 9.44 17.11 -11.52
N GLY A 193 9.78 18.03 -10.63
CA GLY A 193 10.29 19.35 -10.98
C GLY A 193 11.68 19.27 -11.64
N LEU A 194 12.58 18.46 -11.08
CA LEU A 194 13.90 18.21 -11.67
C LEU A 194 13.81 17.59 -13.07
N MET A 195 12.84 16.71 -13.30
CA MET A 195 12.60 16.11 -14.63
C MET A 195 12.14 17.11 -15.70
N LYS A 196 11.72 18.33 -15.33
CA LYS A 196 11.28 19.37 -16.27
C LYS A 196 12.39 20.34 -16.67
N GLN A 197 13.60 20.19 -16.13
CA GLN A 197 14.73 21.04 -16.49
C GLN A 197 15.08 20.87 -17.97
N GLN A 198 15.51 21.95 -18.61
CA GLN A 198 16.02 21.91 -19.98
C GLN A 198 17.39 21.20 -19.99
N ASP A 199 17.70 20.50 -21.09
CA ASP A 199 18.97 19.80 -21.33
C ASP A 199 19.39 18.75 -20.28
N ILE A 200 18.41 17.99 -19.77
CA ILE A 200 18.68 16.91 -18.83
C ILE A 200 19.34 15.70 -19.52
N ASN A 201 20.40 15.17 -18.91
CA ASN A 201 21.03 13.93 -19.37
C ASN A 201 20.01 12.76 -19.32
N PRO A 202 19.88 11.95 -20.39
CA PRO A 202 18.97 10.79 -20.43
C PRO A 202 19.10 9.83 -19.24
N ASP A 203 20.32 9.55 -18.78
CA ASP A 203 20.57 8.64 -17.66
C ASP A 203 20.06 9.23 -16.34
N VAL A 204 20.24 10.54 -16.16
CA VAL A 204 19.74 11.27 -14.98
C VAL A 204 18.21 11.34 -15.00
N TYR A 205 17.62 11.56 -16.16
CA TYR A 205 16.17 11.52 -16.33
C TYR A 205 15.61 10.14 -15.95
N LEU A 206 16.25 9.06 -16.40
CA LEU A 206 15.86 7.68 -16.02
C LEU A 206 15.93 7.47 -14.51
N GLN A 207 16.99 7.94 -13.85
CA GLN A 207 17.10 7.85 -12.38
C GLN A 207 15.99 8.62 -11.66
N TYR A 208 15.64 9.82 -12.14
CA TYR A 208 14.53 10.59 -11.58
C TYR A 208 13.18 9.93 -11.81
N ASP A 209 12.95 9.33 -12.99
CA ASP A 209 11.73 8.59 -13.27
C ASP A 209 11.59 7.36 -12.35
N ILE A 210 12.69 6.61 -12.13
CA ILE A 210 12.72 5.49 -11.19
C ILE A 210 12.41 5.97 -9.77
N ARG A 211 13.00 7.08 -9.34
CA ARG A 211 12.78 7.66 -8.01
C ARG A 211 11.34 8.14 -7.81
N GLN A 212 10.74 8.84 -8.78
CA GLN A 212 9.35 9.28 -8.66
C GLN A 212 8.37 8.09 -8.67
N LYS A 213 8.67 7.01 -9.43
CA LYS A 213 7.91 5.76 -9.41
C LYS A 213 7.96 5.12 -8.02
N ALA A 214 9.15 5.02 -7.42
CA ALA A 214 9.32 4.49 -6.06
C ALA A 214 8.50 5.28 -5.03
N LEU A 215 8.58 6.61 -5.05
CA LEU A 215 7.80 7.48 -4.15
C LEU A 215 6.28 7.29 -4.34
N LYS A 216 5.81 7.21 -5.59
CA LYS A 216 4.39 6.95 -5.89
C LYS A 216 3.94 5.59 -5.36
N LEU A 217 4.73 4.55 -5.60
CA LEU A 217 4.41 3.18 -5.18
C LEU A 217 4.32 3.09 -3.65
N THR A 218 5.28 3.66 -2.93
CA THR A 218 5.27 3.67 -1.46
C THR A 218 4.05 4.42 -0.93
N ALA A 219 3.80 5.65 -1.39
CA ALA A 219 2.67 6.46 -0.95
C ALA A 219 1.31 5.78 -1.18
N ASN A 220 1.07 5.24 -2.38
CA ASN A 220 -0.19 4.57 -2.71
C ASN A 220 -0.38 3.27 -1.92
N SER A 221 0.71 2.61 -1.52
CA SER A 221 0.64 1.36 -0.77
C SER A 221 0.36 1.53 0.72
N MET A 222 0.56 2.73 1.30
CA MET A 222 0.36 2.97 2.73
C MET A 222 -1.07 2.71 3.20
N TYR A 223 -2.07 3.20 2.44
CA TYR A 223 -3.48 2.91 2.73
C TYR A 223 -3.75 1.39 2.77
N GLY A 224 -3.20 0.64 1.81
CA GLY A 224 -3.40 -0.81 1.74
C GLY A 224 -2.91 -1.56 2.98
N CYS A 225 -1.91 -1.02 3.68
CA CYS A 225 -1.42 -1.61 4.93
C CYS A 225 -2.32 -1.38 6.13
N LEU A 226 -3.16 -0.33 6.11
CA LEU A 226 -4.15 -0.09 7.16
C LEU A 226 -5.25 -1.16 7.14
N GLY A 227 -5.66 -1.58 5.95
CA GLY A 227 -6.68 -2.62 5.74
C GLY A 227 -6.16 -4.05 5.68
N PHE A 228 -4.85 -4.28 5.79
CA PHE A 228 -4.27 -5.62 5.73
C PHE A 228 -4.23 -6.27 7.11
N SER A 229 -5.03 -7.33 7.31
CA SER A 229 -5.22 -7.99 8.62
C SER A 229 -3.95 -8.53 9.26
N TYR A 230 -2.94 -8.89 8.48
CA TYR A 230 -1.64 -9.38 9.00
C TYR A 230 -0.59 -8.27 9.10
N SER A 231 -0.96 -7.01 8.85
CA SER A 231 -0.09 -5.86 9.07
C SER A 231 0.16 -5.70 10.57
N ARG A 232 1.41 -5.45 10.96
CA ARG A 232 1.76 -5.10 12.34
C ARG A 232 1.03 -3.84 12.82
N LEU A 233 0.70 -2.95 11.89
CA LEU A 233 -0.02 -1.69 12.12
C LEU A 233 -1.42 -1.75 11.48
N TYR A 234 -2.09 -2.90 11.60
CA TYR A 234 -3.46 -3.07 11.12
C TYR A 234 -4.42 -2.10 11.81
N ALA A 235 -5.23 -1.40 11.03
CA ALA A 235 -6.19 -0.42 11.51
C ALA A 235 -7.39 -0.34 10.55
N LYS A 236 -8.25 -1.36 10.61
CA LYS A 236 -9.50 -1.43 9.84
C LYS A 236 -10.34 -0.13 9.91
N PRO A 237 -10.56 0.48 11.08
CA PRO A 237 -11.39 1.68 11.18
C PRO A 237 -10.84 2.86 10.37
N LEU A 238 -9.50 2.99 10.31
CA LEU A 238 -8.86 4.05 9.51
C LEU A 238 -9.01 3.78 8.02
N ALA A 239 -8.86 2.52 7.59
CA ALA A 239 -9.07 2.14 6.19
C ALA A 239 -10.54 2.35 5.75
N ALA A 240 -11.49 2.01 6.62
CA ALA A 240 -12.91 2.25 6.41
C ALA A 240 -13.23 3.75 6.33
N LEU A 241 -12.67 4.59 7.21
CA LEU A 241 -12.83 6.04 7.16
C LEU A 241 -12.28 6.66 5.87
N VAL A 242 -11.10 6.24 5.42
CA VAL A 242 -10.50 6.72 4.16
C VAL A 242 -11.39 6.39 2.96
N THR A 243 -11.90 5.14 2.90
CA THR A 243 -12.78 4.74 1.79
C THR A 243 -14.14 5.43 1.86
N HIS A 244 -14.69 5.62 3.07
CA HIS A 244 -15.94 6.36 3.26
C HIS A 244 -15.83 7.79 2.72
N LYS A 245 -14.81 8.54 3.14
CA LYS A 245 -14.56 9.88 2.60
C LYS A 245 -14.32 9.88 1.10
N GLY A 246 -13.68 8.84 0.57
CA GLY A 246 -13.47 8.69 -0.87
C GLY A 246 -14.73 8.36 -1.68
N ARG A 247 -15.84 7.97 -1.05
CA ARG A 247 -17.15 7.82 -1.69
C ARG A 247 -18.01 9.10 -1.60
N GLU A 248 -17.74 9.93 -0.60
CA GLU A 248 -18.44 11.19 -0.35
C GLU A 248 -17.92 12.33 -1.25
N VAL A 249 -16.61 12.34 -1.55
CA VAL A 249 -15.94 13.25 -2.50
C VAL A 249 -16.27 12.87 -3.94
#